data_AF-A0A972NZ20-F1
#
_entry.id   AF-A0A972NZ20-F1
#
_cell.length_a   1.000
_cell.length_b   1.000
_cell.length_c   1.000
_cell.angle_alpha   90.00
_cell.angle_beta   90.00
_cell.angle_gamma   90.00
#
_symmetry.space_group_name_H-M   'P 1'
#
loop_
_entity.id
_entity.type
_entity.pdbx_description
1 polymer ?
#
loop_
_entity_poly.entity_id
_entity_poly.type
_entity_poly.pdbx_seq_one_letter_code
_entity_poly.pdbx_strand_id
1 'polypeptide(L)' 'MKRRRRQFDTSFKLEAVRIVRDQGLSVGEVCRSMDLVDAVVRRWVAQ' A
#
# COMPACT_ATOMS: atom_id res chain seq x y z
N MET A 1 5.49 -1.16 25.38
CA MET A 1 4.59 -2.05 24.62
C MET A 1 5.04 -2.14 23.17
N LYS A 2 5.25 -3.34 22.62
CA LYS A 2 5.64 -3.54 21.20
C LYS A 2 4.38 -3.33 20.34
N ARG A 3 4.36 -2.30 19.49
CA ARG A 3 3.22 -2.01 18.60
C ARG A 3 3.03 -3.21 17.66
N ARG A 4 1.85 -3.84 17.69
CA ARG A 4 1.54 -5.00 16.83
C ARG A 4 1.58 -4.54 15.38
N ARG A 5 2.39 -5.19 14.53
CA ARG A 5 2.46 -4.86 13.10
C ARG A 5 1.11 -5.21 12.47
N ARG A 6 0.54 -4.26 11.70
CA ARG A 6 -0.60 -4.56 10.82
C ARG A 6 -0.13 -5.60 9.81
N GLN A 7 -0.89 -6.68 9.67
CA GLN A 7 -0.69 -7.69 8.63
C GLN A 7 -1.68 -7.39 7.52
N PHE A 8 -1.20 -7.43 6.28
CA PHE A 8 -2.01 -7.24 5.09
C PHE A 8 -1.90 -8.50 4.25
N ASP A 9 -3.04 -8.97 3.76
CA ASP A 9 -3.11 -10.13 2.87
C ASP A 9 -2.44 -9.81 1.53
N THR A 10 -1.95 -10.85 0.85
CA THR A 10 -1.26 -10.70 -0.42
C THR A 10 -2.16 -10.05 -1.49
N SER A 11 -3.43 -10.43 -1.54
CA SER A 11 -4.43 -9.82 -2.44
C SER A 11 -4.55 -8.32 -2.23
N PHE A 12 -4.62 -7.87 -0.99
CA PHE A 12 -4.71 -6.47 -0.62
C PHE A 12 -3.46 -5.67 -1.07
N LYS A 13 -2.27 -6.25 -0.91
CA LYS A 13 -1.02 -5.63 -1.39
C LYS A 13 -1.01 -5.51 -2.91
N LEU A 14 -1.43 -6.57 -3.61
CA LEU A 14 -1.49 -6.60 -5.07
C LEU A 14 -2.46 -5.55 -5.61
N GLU A 15 -3.62 -5.39 -4.97
CA GLU A 15 -4.58 -4.35 -5.33
C GLU A 15 -3.97 -2.95 -5.19
N ALA A 16 -3.31 -2.66 -4.07
CA ALA A 16 -2.63 -1.37 -3.87
C ALA A 16 -1.56 -1.10 -4.93
N VAL A 17 -0.75 -2.11 -5.28
CA VAL A 17 0.28 -1.97 -6.34
C VAL A 17 -0.36 -1.79 -7.71
N ARG A 18 -1.42 -2.54 -8.01
CA ARG A 18 -2.16 -2.47 -9.27
C ARG A 18 -2.76 -1.08 -9.48
N ILE A 19 -3.34 -0.48 -8.45
CA ILE A 19 -3.89 0.88 -8.54
C ILE A 19 -2.78 1.89 -8.86
N VAL A 20 -1.62 1.80 -8.21
CA VAL A 20 -0.49 2.70 -8.49
C VAL A 20 0.07 2.51 -9.90
N ARG A 21 0.29 1.27 -10.32
CA ARG A 21 0.96 0.97 -11.61
C ARG A 21 0.01 1.05 -12.80
N ASP A 22 -1.20 0.50 -12.70
CA ASP A 22 -2.12 0.36 -13.83
C ASP A 22 -3.06 1.56 -13.95
N GLN A 23 -3.53 2.10 -12.82
CA GLN A 23 -4.45 3.26 -12.83
C GLN A 23 -3.70 4.59 -12.77
N GLY A 24 -2.39 4.57 -12.56
CA GLY A 24 -1.55 5.77 -12.50
C GLY A 24 -1.82 6.67 -11.30
N LEU A 25 -2.52 6.17 -10.27
CA LEU A 25 -2.75 6.94 -9.04
C LEU A 25 -1.44 7.14 -8.28
N SER A 26 -1.32 8.31 -7.66
CA SER A 26 -0.16 8.57 -6.82
C SER A 26 -0.20 7.71 -5.55
N VAL A 27 0.98 7.42 -5.00
CA VAL A 27 1.09 6.70 -3.72
C VAL A 27 0.28 7.38 -2.61
N GLY A 28 0.29 8.72 -2.58
CA GLY A 28 -0.45 9.48 -1.57
C GLY A 28 -1.97 9.32 -1.66
N GLU A 29 -2.52 9.20 -2.87
CA GLU A 29 -3.95 8.93 -3.07
C GLU A 29 -4.33 7.54 -2.59
N VAL A 30 -3.54 6.51 -2.94
CA VAL A 30 -3.75 5.13 -2.48
C VAL A 30 -3.63 5.05 -0.96
N CYS A 31 -2.66 5.75 -0.36
CA CYS A 31 -2.50 5.82 1.09
C CYS A 31 -3.72 6.40 1.81
N ARG A 32 -4.31 7.48 1.28
CA ARG A 32 -5.52 8.08 1.85
C ARG A 32 -6.74 7.18 1.68
N SER A 33 -6.88 6.54 0.53
CA SER A 33 -8.01 5.66 0.24
C SER A 33 -8.00 4.38 1.09
N MET A 34 -6.83 3.82 1.34
CA MET A 34 -6.67 2.51 1.99
C MET A 34 -6.18 2.57 3.46
N ASP A 35 -6.09 3.76 4.06
CA ASP A 35 -5.48 4.01 5.39
C ASP A 35 -4.08 3.39 5.51
N LEU A 36 -3.23 3.67 4.51
CA LEU A 36 -1.85 3.19 4.46
C LEU A 36 -0.85 4.33 4.65
N VAL A 37 0.35 3.94 5.05
CA VAL A 37 1.50 4.85 5.13
C VAL A 37 2.29 4.76 3.82
N ASP A 38 2.73 5.90 3.28
CA ASP A 38 3.50 6.00 2.03
C ASP A 38 4.66 5.00 1.95
N ALA A 39 5.40 4.85 3.05
CA ALA A 39 6.55 3.96 3.12
C ALA A 39 6.17 2.48 2.85
N VAL A 40 4.96 2.06 3.22
CA VAL A 40 4.48 0.69 3.01
C VAL A 40 4.14 0.47 1.54
N VAL A 41 3.40 1.40 0.94
CA VAL A 41 2.99 1.30 -0.48
C VAL A 41 4.21 1.40 -1.39
N ARG A 42 5.14 2.33 -1.14
CA ARG A 42 6.42 2.43 -1.88
C ARG A 42 7.21 1.14 -1.82
N ARG A 43 7.23 0.47 -0.67
CA ARG A 43 7.92 -0.81 -0.50
C ARG A 43 7.28 -1.92 -1.34
N TRP A 44 5.96 -1.99 -1.41
CA TRP A 44 5.27 -2.98 -2.25
C TRP A 44 5.42 -2.71 -3.73
N VAL A 45 5.40 -1.44 -4.14
CA VAL A 45 5.61 -1.04 -5.54
C VAL A 45 7.06 -1.26 -5.98
N ALA A 46 8.02 -1.24 -5.06
CA ALA A 46 9.42 -1.57 -5.35
C ALA A 46 9.72 -3.08 -5.30
N GLN A 47 8.75 -3.89 -4.88
CA GLN A 47 8.85 -5.35 -4.82
C GLN A 47 8.46 -5.98 -6.17
#